data_AF-A0AAD7I7P2-F1
#
_entry.id   AF-A0AAD7I7P2-F1
#
_cell.length_a   1.000
_cell.length_b   1.000
_cell.length_c   1.000
_cell.angle_alpha   90.00
_cell.angle_beta   90.00
_cell.angle_gamma   90.00
#
_symmetry.space_group_name_H-M   'P 1'
#
loop_
_entity.id
_entity.type
_entity.pdbx_description
1 polymer ?
#
loop_
_entity_poly.entity_id
_entity_poly.type
_entity_poly.pdbx_seq_one_letter_code
_entity_poly.pdbx_strand_id
1 'polypeptide(L)'
;MRYRHFMHYCEGSLMPLRLLKVRSPNDNKDYLDDCFATHFAFLEEQLSSAPDGGPYLCGATLSGADFVMSYPVLLVTGGWGNLDVDKARFPKLFGYAEALRNIESYRKAEEKIVDLEKEFAA
;
A
#
# COMPACT_ATOMS: atom_id res chain seq x y z
N MET A 1 14.03 0.29 -14.73
CA MET A 1 13.38 -1.05 -14.67
C MET A 1 12.44 -1.20 -13.48
N ARG A 2 12.82 -0.79 -12.25
CA ARG A 2 11.98 -0.94 -11.04
C ARG A 2 10.60 -0.27 -11.10
N TYR A 3 10.51 0.91 -11.73
CA TYR A 3 9.24 1.61 -11.93
C TYR A 3 8.15 0.74 -12.58
N ARG A 4 8.46 0.14 -13.75
CA ARG A 4 7.50 -0.71 -14.47
C ARG A 4 7.16 -1.97 -13.68
N HIS A 5 8.15 -2.53 -12.98
CA HIS A 5 7.93 -3.68 -12.11
C HIS A 5 6.86 -3.38 -11.06
N PHE A 6 6.97 -2.28 -10.32
CA PHE A 6 6.00 -1.96 -9.27
C PHE A 6 4.61 -1.58 -9.80
N MET A 7 4.53 -0.94 -10.96
CA MET A 7 3.24 -0.69 -11.63
C MET A 7 2.50 -2.01 -11.91
N HIS A 8 3.16 -2.97 -12.56
CA HIS A 8 2.57 -4.27 -12.85
C HIS A 8 2.38 -5.12 -11.58
N TYR A 9 3.25 -4.96 -10.59
CA TYR A 9 3.15 -5.68 -9.33
C TYR A 9 1.89 -5.27 -8.56
N CYS A 10 1.60 -3.96 -8.47
CA CYS A 10 0.39 -3.47 -7.82
C CYS A 10 -0.86 -4.08 -8.43
N GLU A 11 -1.01 -3.94 -9.75
CA GLU A 11 -2.20 -4.36 -10.50
C GLU A 11 -2.32 -5.88 -10.59
N GLY A 12 -1.21 -6.59 -10.75
CA GLY A 12 -1.19 -8.03 -10.99
C GLY A 12 -1.17 -8.90 -9.74
N SER A 13 -0.85 -8.35 -8.56
CA SER A 13 -0.73 -9.15 -7.32
C SER A 13 -1.57 -8.63 -6.16
N LEU A 14 -1.23 -7.45 -5.62
CA LEU A 14 -1.86 -6.92 -4.41
C LEU A 14 -3.32 -6.52 -4.62
N MET A 15 -3.66 -5.89 -5.75
CA MET A 15 -5.02 -5.45 -6.03
C MET A 15 -6.03 -6.60 -6.20
N PRO A 16 -5.71 -7.71 -6.90
CA PRO A 16 -6.55 -8.91 -6.93
C PRO A 16 -6.81 -9.50 -5.55
N LEU A 17 -5.77 -9.63 -4.71
CA LEU A 17 -5.92 -10.14 -3.34
C LEU A 17 -6.82 -9.21 -2.50
N ARG A 18 -6.67 -7.89 -2.67
CA ARG A 18 -7.53 -6.90 -2.02
C ARG A 18 -8.98 -7.07 -2.46
N LEU A 19 -9.24 -7.26 -3.75
CA LEU A 19 -10.58 -7.48 -4.26
C LEU A 19 -11.23 -8.74 -3.67
N LEU A 20 -10.47 -9.84 -3.60
CA LEU A 20 -10.96 -11.09 -3.00
C LEU A 20 -11.32 -10.90 -1.53
N LYS A 21 -10.48 -10.19 -0.76
CA LYS A 21 -10.74 -9.90 0.65
C LYS A 21 -11.96 -9.00 0.87
N VAL A 22 -12.17 -8.00 0.01
CA VAL A 22 -13.37 -7.14 0.07
C VAL A 22 -14.64 -7.94 -0.28
N ARG A 23 -14.56 -8.82 -1.27
CA ARG A 23 -15.71 -9.61 -1.74
C ARG A 23 -16.13 -10.69 -0.75
N SER A 24 -15.18 -11.29 -0.05
CA SER A 24 -15.39 -12.41 0.87
C SER A 24 -14.44 -12.28 2.08
N PRO A 25 -14.78 -11.45 3.08
CA PRO A 25 -13.85 -11.11 4.17
C PRO A 25 -13.49 -12.27 5.12
N ASN A 26 -14.39 -13.25 5.24
CA ASN A 26 -14.22 -14.40 6.14
C ASN A 26 -13.85 -15.70 5.40
N ASP A 27 -13.92 -15.72 4.07
CA ASP A 27 -13.60 -16.90 3.28
C ASP A 27 -12.09 -16.97 3.05
N ASN A 28 -11.45 -18.09 3.41
CA ASN A 28 -10.00 -18.27 3.33
C ASN A 28 -9.19 -17.12 3.96
N LYS A 29 -9.72 -16.53 5.05
CA LYS A 29 -9.11 -15.37 5.72
C LYS A 29 -7.62 -15.59 6.02
N ASP A 30 -7.30 -16.71 6.65
CA ASP A 30 -5.92 -17.02 7.06
C ASP A 30 -4.99 -17.16 5.84
N TYR A 31 -5.47 -17.80 4.76
CA TYR A 31 -4.73 -17.90 3.51
C TYR A 31 -4.47 -16.52 2.87
N LEU A 32 -5.49 -15.66 2.81
CA LEU A 32 -5.32 -14.31 2.25
C LEU A 32 -4.39 -13.46 3.11
N ASP A 33 -4.49 -13.56 4.43
CA ASP A 33 -3.61 -12.85 5.36
C ASP A 33 -2.15 -13.31 5.21
N ASP A 34 -1.92 -14.61 5.02
CA ASP A 34 -0.59 -15.18 4.73
C ASP A 34 -0.04 -14.73 3.37
N CYS A 35 -0.90 -14.63 2.34
CA CYS A 35 -0.53 -14.04 1.05
C CYS A 35 -0.08 -12.59 1.25
N PHE A 36 -0.86 -11.76 1.95
CA PHE A 36 -0.49 -10.38 2.24
C PHE A 36 0.81 -10.27 3.02
N ALA A 37 1.01 -11.10 4.05
CA ALA A 37 2.24 -11.12 4.83
C ALA A 37 3.47 -11.43 3.96
N THR A 38 3.34 -12.31 2.97
CA THR A 38 4.41 -12.62 2.00
C THR A 38 4.74 -11.40 1.14
N HIS A 39 3.72 -10.72 0.62
CA HIS A 39 3.92 -9.50 -0.18
C HIS A 39 4.50 -8.35 0.65
N PHE A 40 4.10 -8.19 1.91
CA PHE A 40 4.65 -7.17 2.81
C PHE A 40 6.11 -7.45 3.15
N ALA A 41 6.48 -8.71 3.38
CA ALA A 41 7.89 -9.09 3.56
C ALA A 41 8.74 -8.74 2.34
N PHE A 42 8.22 -9.00 1.13
CA PHE A 42 8.89 -8.58 -0.10
C PHE A 42 9.04 -7.06 -0.18
N LEU A 43 8.00 -6.28 0.12
CA LEU A 43 8.07 -4.82 0.06
C LEU A 43 9.05 -4.23 1.10
N GLU A 44 9.10 -4.78 2.31
CA GLU A 44 10.09 -4.42 3.34
C GLU A 44 11.54 -4.62 2.84
N GLU A 45 11.78 -5.74 2.14
CA GLU A 45 13.07 -6.02 1.50
C GLU A 45 13.36 -5.07 0.34
N GLN A 46 12.36 -4.75 -0.48
CA GLN A 46 12.51 -3.82 -1.60
C GLN A 46 12.83 -2.40 -1.13
N LEU A 47 12.20 -1.93 -0.05
CA LEU A 47 12.52 -0.65 0.58
C LEU A 47 13.92 -0.66 1.19
N SER A 48 14.37 -1.80 1.72
CA SER A 48 15.73 -1.94 2.24
C SER A 48 16.81 -1.88 1.16
N SER A 49 16.47 -2.29 -0.06
CA SER A 49 17.36 -2.32 -1.21
C SER A 49 17.05 -1.22 -2.22
N ALA A 50 16.35 -0.15 -1.80
CA ALA A 50 15.97 0.96 -2.67
C ALA A 50 17.22 1.56 -3.35
N PRO A 51 17.15 1.95 -4.64
CA PRO A 51 18.30 2.52 -5.34
C PRO A 51 18.74 3.81 -4.64
N ASP A 52 20.04 4.04 -4.58
CA ASP A 52 20.64 5.24 -3.97
C ASP A 52 20.28 5.44 -2.48
N GLY A 53 19.76 4.40 -1.80
CA GLY A 53 19.29 4.48 -0.42
C GLY A 53 18.10 5.44 -0.23
N GLY A 54 17.38 5.74 -1.31
CA GLY A 54 16.28 6.71 -1.29
C GLY A 54 15.06 6.22 -0.49
N PRO A 55 14.19 7.14 -0.03
CA PRO A 55 13.06 6.81 0.82
C PRO A 55 11.87 6.19 0.06
N TYR A 56 11.94 6.12 -1.28
CA TYR A 56 10.86 5.63 -2.15
C TYR A 56 11.24 4.32 -2.85
N LEU A 57 10.24 3.58 -3.37
CA LEU A 57 10.47 2.28 -4.01
C LEU A 57 11.37 2.38 -5.24
N CYS A 58 11.32 3.53 -5.94
CA CYS A 58 12.10 3.76 -7.14
C CYS A 58 13.38 4.60 -6.93
N GLY A 59 13.70 5.00 -5.69
CA GLY A 59 14.92 5.73 -5.37
C GLY A 59 14.66 7.02 -4.58
N ALA A 60 15.42 8.08 -4.90
CA ALA A 60 15.40 9.32 -4.13
C ALA A 60 14.15 10.19 -4.37
N THR A 61 13.48 10.05 -5.51
CA THR A 61 12.37 10.91 -5.92
C THR A 61 11.04 10.17 -5.93
N LEU A 62 9.98 10.88 -5.54
CA LEU A 62 8.61 10.38 -5.63
C LEU A 62 8.23 10.14 -7.09
N SER A 63 7.69 8.97 -7.39
CA SER A 63 7.33 8.55 -8.74
C SER A 63 5.88 8.03 -8.81
N GLY A 64 5.36 7.88 -10.03
CA GLY A 64 4.04 7.27 -10.26
C GLY A 64 3.88 5.87 -9.66
N ALA A 65 4.98 5.11 -9.54
CA ALA A 65 4.95 3.80 -8.90
C ALA A 65 4.61 3.92 -7.40
N ASP A 66 5.13 4.94 -6.72
CA ASP A 66 4.86 5.19 -5.30
C ASP A 66 3.39 5.62 -5.10
N PHE A 67 2.85 6.42 -6.03
CA PHE A 67 1.41 6.75 -6.06
C PHE A 67 0.53 5.51 -6.23
N VAL A 68 0.80 4.65 -7.21
CA VAL A 68 -0.01 3.44 -7.45
C VAL A 68 0.15 2.42 -6.31
N MET A 69 1.34 2.33 -5.72
CA MET A 69 1.61 1.47 -4.57
C MET A 69 1.06 2.02 -3.25
N SER A 70 0.71 3.31 -3.16
CA SER A 70 0.18 3.90 -1.93
C SER A 70 -1.06 3.16 -1.42
N TYR A 71 -2.00 2.82 -2.30
CA TYR A 71 -3.22 2.10 -1.94
C TYR A 71 -2.97 0.74 -1.28
N PRO A 72 -2.25 -0.21 -1.89
CA PRO A 72 -2.00 -1.50 -1.26
C PRO A 72 -1.03 -1.42 -0.07
N VAL A 73 -0.09 -0.46 -0.06
CA VAL A 73 0.82 -0.27 1.08
C VAL A 73 0.07 0.22 2.30
N LEU A 74 -0.94 1.09 2.14
CA LEU A 74 -1.70 1.60 3.27
C LEU A 74 -2.56 0.55 3.97
N LEU A 75 -2.81 -0.61 3.35
CA LEU A 75 -3.48 -1.73 4.01
C LEU A 75 -2.75 -2.22 5.27
N VAL A 76 -1.41 -2.11 5.33
CA VAL A 76 -0.64 -2.54 6.52
C VAL A 76 -0.98 -1.74 7.76
N THR A 77 -1.45 -0.51 7.58
CA THR A 77 -1.77 0.39 8.69
C THR A 77 -3.19 0.18 9.24
N GLY A 78 -3.86 -0.91 8.85
CA GLY A 78 -5.22 -1.22 9.28
C GLY A 78 -6.32 -0.52 8.47
N GLY A 79 -5.96 0.29 7.46
CA GLY A 79 -6.94 0.94 6.59
C GLY A 79 -7.65 -0.03 5.65
N TRP A 80 -8.99 0.07 5.57
CA TRP A 80 -9.88 -0.52 4.54
C TRP A 80 -9.85 -2.06 4.33
N GLY A 81 -9.12 -2.82 5.15
CA GLY A 81 -9.00 -4.28 5.00
C GLY A 81 -8.88 -5.09 6.29
N ASN A 82 -8.86 -4.45 7.47
CA ASN A 82 -8.69 -5.09 8.79
C ASN A 82 -7.60 -6.17 8.81
N LEU A 83 -6.44 -5.90 8.18
CA LEU A 83 -5.28 -6.76 8.27
C LEU A 83 -4.57 -6.46 9.59
N ASP A 84 -4.49 -7.46 10.47
CA ASP A 84 -3.72 -7.37 11.70
C ASP A 84 -2.24 -7.63 11.37
N VAL A 85 -1.53 -6.55 11.02
CA VAL A 85 -0.12 -6.61 10.62
C VAL A 85 0.72 -6.05 11.75
N ASP A 86 1.62 -6.88 12.28
CA ASP A 86 2.57 -6.45 13.29
C ASP A 86 3.56 -5.43 12.72
N LYS A 87 3.48 -4.18 13.21
CA LYS A 87 4.41 -3.10 12.87
C LYS A 87 5.86 -3.43 13.22
N ALA A 88 6.10 -4.23 14.26
CA ALA A 88 7.45 -4.65 14.63
C ALA A 88 8.09 -5.53 13.55
N ARG A 89 7.28 -6.24 12.75
CA ARG A 89 7.76 -7.11 11.67
C ARG A 89 8.12 -6.35 10.39
N PHE A 90 7.47 -5.21 10.12
CA PHE A 90 7.65 -4.44 8.88
C PHE A 90 7.90 -2.94 9.12
N PRO A 91 8.94 -2.57 9.89
CA PRO A 91 9.13 -1.19 10.33
C PRO A 91 9.35 -0.21 9.17
N LYS A 92 10.05 -0.59 8.09
CA LYS A 92 10.29 0.31 6.95
C LYS A 92 9.04 0.48 6.11
N LEU A 93 8.26 -0.58 5.93
CA LEU A 93 6.99 -0.53 5.19
C LEU A 93 5.98 0.38 5.90
N PHE A 94 5.88 0.29 7.23
CA PHE A 94 5.07 1.22 8.01
C PHE A 94 5.60 2.66 7.93
N GLY A 95 6.91 2.86 8.05
CA GLY A 95 7.52 4.18 7.90
C GLY A 95 7.26 4.79 6.52
N TYR A 96 7.31 3.97 5.47
CA TYR A 96 7.01 4.34 4.10
C TYR A 96 5.52 4.68 3.92
N ALA A 97 4.61 3.87 4.47
CA ALA A 97 3.17 4.14 4.45
C ALA A 97 2.83 5.50 5.09
N GLU A 98 3.42 5.79 6.25
CA GLU A 98 3.27 7.07 6.94
C GLU A 98 3.88 8.23 6.14
N ALA A 99 5.04 8.03 5.51
CA ALA A 99 5.65 9.03 4.64
C ALA A 99 4.74 9.37 3.45
N LEU A 100 4.12 8.37 2.82
CA LEU A 100 3.20 8.57 1.70
C LEU A 100 1.94 9.35 2.10
N ARG A 101 1.33 9.08 3.26
CA ARG A 101 0.17 9.83 3.76
C ARG A 101 0.46 11.31 4.00
N ASN A 102 1.67 11.60 4.48
CA ASN A 102 2.07 12.97 4.82
C ASN A 102 2.42 13.80 3.58
N ILE A 103 2.39 13.23 2.37
CA ILE A 103 2.56 13.99 1.13
C ILE A 103 1.35 14.91 0.93
N GLU A 104 1.62 16.19 0.68
CA GLU A 104 0.58 17.21 0.50
C GLU A 104 -0.46 16.83 -0.58
N SER A 105 0.00 16.28 -1.71
CA SER A 105 -0.90 15.84 -2.79
C SER A 105 -1.79 14.66 -2.38
N TYR A 106 -1.30 13.78 -1.50
CA TYR A 106 -2.07 12.66 -0.98
C TYR A 106 -3.17 13.17 -0.03
N ARG A 107 -2.81 14.06 0.91
CA ARG A 107 -3.77 14.65 1.84
C ARG A 107 -4.87 15.42 1.13
N LYS A 108 -4.52 16.21 0.10
CA LYS A 108 -5.49 16.91 -0.74
C LYS A 108 -6.43 15.95 -1.49
N ALA A 109 -5.94 14.78 -1.91
CA ALA A 109 -6.78 13.76 -2.54
C ALA A 109 -7.76 13.14 -1.53
N GLU A 110 -7.33 12.86 -0.30
CA GLU A 110 -8.21 12.39 0.79
C GLU A 110 -9.28 13.42 1.14
N GLU A 111 -8.91 14.70 1.30
CA GLU A 111 -9.85 15.80 1.55
C GLU A 111 -10.93 15.85 0.46
N LYS A 112 -10.53 15.70 -0.82
CA LYS A 112 -11.46 15.68 -1.95
C LYS A 112 -12.37 14.44 -1.96
N ILE A 113 -11.87 13.28 -1.57
CA ILE A 113 -12.70 12.06 -1.45
C ILE A 113 -13.78 12.28 -0.39
N VAL A 114 -13.41 12.84 0.76
CA VAL A 114 -14.35 13.14 1.85
C VAL A 114 -15.42 14.13 1.41
N ASP A 115 -15.06 15.16 0.66
CA ASP A 115 -16.04 16.14 0.16
C ASP A 115 -17.01 15.52 -0.85
N LEU A 116 -16.51 14.69 -1.77
CA LEU A 116 -17.35 13.94 -2.71
C LEU A 116 -18.28 12.97 -1.99
N GLU A 117 -17.80 12.22 -0.99
CA GLU A 117 -18.64 11.30 -0.22
C GLU A 117 -19.80 12.01 0.47
N LYS A 118 -19.60 13.24 0.96
CA LYS A 118 -20.68 14.07 1.51
C LYS A 118 -21.69 14.50 0.45
N GLU A 119 -21.23 14.88 -0.74
CA GLU A 119 -22.11 15.24 -1.86
C GLU A 119 -22.99 14.05 -2.31
N PHE A 120 -22.45 12.83 -2.35
CA PHE A 120 -23.21 11.63 -2.74
C PHE A 120 -24.13 11.09 -1.63
N ALA A 121 -23.89 11.48 -0.37
CA ALA A 121 -24.71 11.09 0.77
C ALA A 121 -25.88 12.06 1.05
N ALA A 122 -25.94 13.21 0.35
CA ALA A 122 -26.99 14.22 0.42
C ALA A 122 -28.07 14.00 -0.65
#